data_AF-A0A9W7MKQ5-F1
#
_entry.id   AF-A0A9W7MKQ5-F1
#
_cell.length_a   1.000
_cell.length_b   1.000
_cell.length_c   1.000
_cell.angle_alpha   90.00
_cell.angle_beta   90.00
_cell.angle_gamma   90.00
#
_symmetry.space_group_name_H-M   'P 1'
#
loop_
_entity.id
_entity.type
_entity.pdbx_description
1 polymer ?
#
loop_
_entity_poly.entity_id
_entity_poly.type
_entity_poly.pdbx_seq_one_letter_code
_entity_poly.pdbx_strand_id
1 'polypeptide(L)'
;MSCIAGRLLCDTYLCSCNLLKKVSYSLTQLSKTQLNKDRKEIAPKDIPRMFQTSELLMELIEYGETDALLSMELMFHQSVLPLTRQLTNISGNLWGKTLQGSRAQRVEYLLLLAFHAKKYIKDGKRDDMDNNGVNFEEEAHIELGKAKKGPSYAGGLVLEPKRGLYCYWISIAFIHP
;
A
#
# COMPACT_ATOMS: atom_id res chain seq x y z
N MET A 1 -16.61 3.38 -0.60
CA MET A 1 -16.36 3.00 0.81
C MET A 1 -17.15 3.89 1.79
N SER A 2 -18.49 3.74 1.86
CA SER A 2 -19.31 4.38 2.91
C SER A 2 -19.35 3.53 4.21
N CYS A 3 -19.04 2.23 4.11
CA CYS A 3 -19.24 1.24 5.16
C CYS A 3 -18.34 1.36 6.41
N ILE A 4 -17.24 2.12 6.37
CA ILE A 4 -16.26 2.24 7.48
C ILE A 4 -16.11 3.72 7.90
N ALA A 5 -17.10 4.57 7.63
CA ALA A 5 -17.04 5.98 7.99
C ALA A 5 -16.77 6.16 9.50
N GLY A 6 -15.82 7.02 9.84
CA GLY A 6 -15.41 7.28 11.23
C GLY A 6 -14.43 6.25 11.83
N ARG A 7 -14.12 5.14 11.15
CA ARG A 7 -13.10 4.17 11.57
C ARG A 7 -11.92 4.15 10.60
N LEU A 8 -10.72 3.97 11.14
CA LEU A 8 -9.50 3.85 10.33
C LEU A 8 -9.28 2.38 9.97
N LEU A 9 -9.19 2.08 8.67
CA LEU A 9 -8.80 0.77 8.17
C LEU A 9 -7.29 0.76 7.93
N CYS A 10 -6.58 -0.11 8.63
CA CYS A 10 -5.15 -0.35 8.44
C CYS A 10 -4.96 -1.71 7.79
N ASP A 11 -4.63 -1.71 6.50
CA ASP A 11 -4.30 -2.92 5.75
C ASP A 11 -2.78 -3.13 5.74
N THR A 12 -2.33 -4.18 6.42
CA THR A 12 -0.92 -4.54 6.54
C THR A 12 -0.31 -4.98 5.22
N TYR A 13 -1.09 -5.53 4.29
CA TYR A 13 -0.62 -5.90 2.95
C TYR A 13 -0.25 -4.64 2.15
N LEU A 14 -1.19 -3.70 2.03
CA LEU A 14 -0.96 -2.43 1.32
C LEU A 14 0.17 -1.62 1.95
N CYS A 15 0.23 -1.60 3.28
CA CYS A 15 1.33 -0.92 3.98
C CYS A 15 2.67 -1.59 3.70
N SER A 16 2.74 -2.92 3.73
CA SER A 16 3.96 -3.67 3.41
C SER A 16 4.44 -3.42 1.98
N CYS A 17 3.54 -3.37 1.00
CA CYS A 17 3.86 -3.06 -0.40
C CYS A 17 4.49 -1.67 -0.58
N ASN A 18 4.08 -0.71 0.25
CA ASN A 18 4.63 0.65 0.20
C ASN A 18 5.96 0.79 0.94
N LEU A 19 6.15 0.03 2.03
CA LEU A 19 7.30 0.17 2.93
C LEU A 19 8.46 -0.75 2.57
N LEU A 20 8.17 -1.94 2.05
CA LEU A 20 9.15 -2.99 1.79
C LEU A 20 9.27 -3.23 0.29
N LYS A 21 10.45 -3.68 -0.14
CA LYS A 21 10.66 -4.23 -1.49
C LYS A 21 10.87 -5.73 -1.37
N LYS A 22 9.80 -6.49 -1.55
CA LYS A 22 9.81 -7.97 -1.51
C LYS A 22 9.16 -8.53 -2.77
N VAL A 23 9.51 -9.77 -3.11
CA VAL A 23 8.97 -10.49 -4.28
C VAL A 23 7.50 -10.89 -4.05
N SER A 24 7.15 -11.21 -2.81
CA SER A 24 5.79 -11.57 -2.41
C SER A 24 5.47 -10.93 -1.06
N TYR A 25 4.20 -10.52 -0.90
CA TYR A 25 3.64 -9.85 0.27
C TYR A 25 2.57 -10.70 0.95
N SER A 26 2.52 -12.02 0.69
CA SER A 26 1.62 -12.91 1.41
C SER A 26 1.93 -12.90 2.91
N LEU A 27 0.91 -13.09 3.74
CA LEU A 27 1.07 -13.08 5.20
C LEU A 27 2.12 -14.10 5.67
N THR A 28 2.12 -15.30 5.07
CA THR A 28 3.10 -16.38 5.32
C THR A 28 4.54 -15.95 5.05
N GLN A 29 4.77 -15.21 3.96
CA GLN A 29 6.12 -14.77 3.60
C GLN A 29 6.57 -13.56 4.43
N LEU A 30 5.64 -12.65 4.72
CA LEU A 30 5.90 -11.49 5.57
C LEU A 30 6.19 -11.90 7.02
N SER A 31 5.42 -12.85 7.59
CA SER A 31 5.66 -13.36 8.95
C SER A 31 7.03 -14.01 9.06
N LYS A 32 7.43 -14.81 8.07
CA LYS A 32 8.74 -15.46 8.06
C LYS A 32 9.88 -14.46 7.91
N THR A 33 9.74 -13.50 7.01
CA THR A 33 10.83 -12.56 6.69
C THR A 33 10.99 -11.43 7.70
N GLN A 34 9.89 -10.95 8.29
CA GLN A 34 9.89 -9.81 9.22
C GLN A 34 9.87 -10.26 10.68
N LEU A 35 9.07 -11.26 11.03
CA LEU A 35 8.85 -11.68 12.42
C LEU A 35 9.60 -12.96 12.79
N ASN A 36 10.24 -13.63 11.82
CA ASN A 36 10.89 -14.95 11.99
C ASN A 36 9.92 -16.00 12.57
N LYS A 37 8.63 -15.92 12.20
CA LYS A 37 7.58 -16.86 12.60
C LYS A 37 7.03 -17.61 11.40
N ASP A 38 7.00 -18.93 11.49
CA ASP A 38 6.39 -19.79 10.47
C ASP A 38 4.87 -19.84 10.68
N ARG A 39 4.14 -19.46 9.65
CA ARG A 39 2.68 -19.57 9.57
C ARG A 39 2.32 -20.82 8.75
N LYS A 40 1.42 -21.65 9.25
CA LYS A 40 0.82 -22.75 8.48
C LYS A 40 -0.41 -22.23 7.75
N GLU A 41 -0.51 -22.51 6.46
CA GLU A 41 -1.64 -22.09 5.62
C GLU A 41 -2.55 -23.28 5.34
N ILE A 42 -3.86 -23.09 5.54
CA ILE A 42 -4.87 -24.12 5.29
C ILE A 42 -5.51 -23.86 3.93
N ALA A 43 -5.57 -24.89 3.09
CA ALA A 43 -6.30 -24.80 1.84
C ALA A 43 -7.82 -24.82 2.10
N PRO A 44 -8.62 -24.02 1.37
CA PRO A 44 -10.08 -24.00 1.55
C PRO A 44 -10.77 -25.38 1.41
N LYS A 45 -10.12 -26.32 0.71
CA LYS A 45 -10.61 -27.69 0.51
C LYS A 45 -10.55 -28.55 1.77
N ASP A 46 -9.65 -28.23 2.70
CA ASP A 46 -9.45 -29.00 3.92
C ASP A 46 -10.33 -28.49 5.07
N ILE A 47 -10.86 -27.27 4.96
CA ILE A 47 -11.74 -26.66 5.96
C ILE A 47 -12.93 -27.57 6.36
N PRO A 48 -13.70 -28.17 5.42
CA PRO A 48 -14.83 -29.02 5.79
C PRO A 48 -14.43 -30.26 6.60
N ARG A 49 -13.20 -30.76 6.44
CA ARG A 49 -12.69 -31.91 7.19
C ARG A 49 -12.39 -31.54 8.64
N MET A 50 -11.93 -30.31 8.87
CA MET A 50 -11.62 -29.84 10.23
C MET A 50 -12.88 -29.65 11.09
N PHE A 51 -14.06 -29.48 10.49
CA PHE A 51 -15.33 -29.44 11.21
C PHE A 51 -15.82 -30.81 11.72
N GLN A 52 -15.17 -31.92 11.34
CA GLN A 52 -15.65 -33.26 11.69
C GLN A 52 -15.33 -33.66 13.14
N THR A 53 -14.24 -33.14 13.72
CA THR A 53 -13.77 -33.49 15.06
C THR A 53 -13.54 -32.24 15.88
N SER A 54 -13.89 -32.27 17.17
CA SER A 54 -13.69 -31.11 18.06
C SER A 54 -12.23 -30.66 18.15
N GLU A 55 -11.28 -31.59 18.10
CA GLU A 55 -9.84 -31.28 18.14
C GLU A 55 -9.38 -30.46 16.93
N LEU A 56 -9.77 -30.90 15.72
CA LEU A 56 -9.45 -30.19 14.48
C LEU A 56 -10.17 -28.85 14.39
N LEU A 57 -11.38 -28.75 14.95
CA LEU A 57 -12.11 -27.48 15.01
C LEU A 57 -11.40 -26.46 15.92
N MET A 58 -10.87 -26.90 17.07
CA MET A 58 -10.06 -26.05 17.94
C MET A 58 -8.78 -25.60 17.24
N GLU A 59 -8.11 -26.50 16.51
CA GLU A 59 -6.93 -26.15 15.71
C GLU A 59 -7.26 -25.08 14.64
N LEU A 60 -8.42 -25.18 13.98
CA LEU A 60 -8.91 -24.18 13.02
C LEU A 60 -9.09 -22.80 13.66
N ILE A 61 -9.60 -22.74 14.89
CA ILE A 61 -9.76 -21.50 15.66
C ILE A 61 -8.39 -20.90 16.00
N GLU A 62 -7.45 -21.74 16.47
CA GLU A 62 -6.06 -21.32 16.77
C GLU A 62 -5.35 -20.73 15.55
N TYR A 63 -5.58 -21.30 14.35
CA TYR A 63 -5.05 -20.72 13.11
C TYR A 63 -5.60 -19.31 12.84
N GLY A 64 -6.91 -19.10 13.01
CA GLY A 64 -7.53 -17.79 12.83
C GLY A 64 -7.03 -16.76 13.85
N GLU A 65 -6.86 -17.16 15.11
CA GLU A 65 -6.28 -16.33 16.16
C GLU A 65 -4.83 -15.95 15.84
N THR A 66 -4.02 -16.94 15.45
CA THR A 66 -2.62 -16.74 15.07
C THR A 66 -2.49 -15.76 13.91
N ASP A 67 -3.34 -15.85 12.90
CA ASP A 67 -3.33 -14.94 11.74
C ASP A 67 -3.69 -13.50 12.11
N ALA A 68 -4.65 -13.31 13.02
CA ALA A 68 -5.00 -12.00 13.54
C ALA A 68 -3.84 -11.39 14.36
N LEU A 69 -3.21 -12.20 15.21
CA LEU A 69 -2.03 -11.79 15.99
C LEU A 69 -0.84 -11.43 15.10
N LEU A 70 -0.53 -12.25 14.10
CA LEU A 70 0.54 -11.97 13.14
C LEU A 70 0.30 -10.67 12.38
N SER A 71 -0.96 -10.41 11.98
CA SER A 71 -1.32 -9.15 11.32
C SER A 71 -1.09 -7.95 12.23
N MET A 72 -1.49 -8.04 13.50
CA MET A 72 -1.27 -6.97 14.47
C MET A 72 0.23 -6.76 14.75
N GLU A 73 0.99 -7.83 14.92
CA GLU A 73 2.43 -7.78 15.18
C GLU A 73 3.20 -7.19 13.99
N LEU A 74 2.83 -7.54 12.75
CA LEU A 74 3.40 -6.93 11.54
C LEU A 74 3.17 -5.42 11.50
N MET A 75 1.96 -4.95 11.86
CA MET A 75 1.64 -3.52 11.92
C MET A 75 2.56 -2.78 12.91
N PHE A 76 2.81 -3.37 14.08
CA PHE A 76 3.72 -2.81 15.08
C PHE A 76 5.18 -2.85 14.62
N HIS A 77 5.64 -3.99 14.10
CA HIS A 77 7.02 -4.17 13.61
C HIS A 77 7.37 -3.16 12.51
N GLN A 78 6.43 -2.90 11.59
CA GLN A 78 6.59 -1.92 10.51
C GLN A 78 6.31 -0.47 10.95
N SER A 79 5.88 -0.25 12.21
CA SER A 79 5.55 1.08 12.73
C SER A 79 4.56 1.84 11.83
N VAL A 80 3.57 1.12 11.28
CA VAL A 80 2.64 1.67 10.26
C VAL A 80 1.87 2.87 10.79
N LEU A 81 1.30 2.76 11.99
CA LEU A 81 0.48 3.82 12.59
C LEU A 81 1.27 5.11 12.89
N PRO A 82 2.42 5.09 13.59
CA PRO A 82 3.17 6.31 13.83
C PRO A 82 3.71 6.94 12.54
N LEU A 83 4.18 6.13 11.58
CA LEU A 83 4.67 6.63 10.30
C LEU A 83 3.57 7.31 9.48
N THR A 84 2.41 6.66 9.36
CA THR A 84 1.29 7.22 8.60
C THR A 84 0.69 8.45 9.28
N ARG A 85 0.67 8.51 10.62
CA ARG A 85 0.30 9.72 11.37
C ARG A 85 1.23 10.88 11.05
N GLN A 86 2.55 10.66 11.02
CA GLN A 86 3.51 11.71 10.67
C GLN A 86 3.32 12.19 9.22
N LEU A 87 3.17 11.27 8.27
CA LEU A 87 2.90 11.60 6.87
C LEU A 87 1.61 12.43 6.71
N THR A 88 0.56 12.07 7.45
CA THR A 88 -0.69 12.81 7.47
C THR A 88 -0.52 14.21 8.07
N ASN A 89 0.21 14.35 9.17
CA ASN A 89 0.46 15.66 9.78
C ASN A 89 1.28 16.58 8.85
N ILE A 90 2.26 16.03 8.12
CA ILE A 90 3.08 16.81 7.18
C ILE A 90 2.24 17.25 5.96
N SER A 91 1.44 16.34 5.40
CA SER A 91 0.65 16.64 4.20
C SER A 91 -0.67 17.38 4.49
N GLY A 92 -1.19 17.29 5.71
CA GLY A 92 -2.45 17.89 6.13
C GLY A 92 -3.70 17.30 5.46
N ASN A 93 -3.64 16.04 5.04
CA ASN A 93 -4.78 15.31 4.49
C ASN A 93 -5.52 14.49 5.58
N LEU A 94 -6.53 13.70 5.17
CA LEU A 94 -7.20 12.76 6.09
C LEU A 94 -6.36 11.48 6.31
N TRP A 95 -6.22 11.05 7.57
CA TRP A 95 -5.40 9.87 7.91
C TRP A 95 -5.85 8.58 7.21
N GLY A 96 -7.17 8.35 7.09
CA GLY A 96 -7.71 7.19 6.37
C GLY A 96 -7.24 7.11 4.90
N LYS A 97 -7.03 8.26 4.24
CA LYS A 97 -6.51 8.31 2.87
C LYS A 97 -5.01 8.02 2.81
N THR A 98 -4.26 8.40 3.84
CA THR A 98 -2.83 8.04 3.96
C THR A 98 -2.64 6.54 4.14
N LEU A 99 -3.48 5.89 4.97
CA LEU A 99 -3.45 4.44 5.18
C LEU A 99 -3.79 3.64 3.91
N GLN A 100 -4.62 4.20 3.02
CA GLN A 100 -4.93 3.63 1.71
C GLN A 100 -3.79 3.77 0.67
N GLY A 101 -2.68 4.43 1.02
CA GLY A 101 -1.51 4.55 0.14
C GLY A 101 -1.61 5.61 -0.95
N SER A 102 -2.59 6.54 -0.89
CA SER A 102 -2.79 7.58 -1.93
C SER A 102 -1.70 8.66 -1.93
N ARG A 103 -0.54 8.37 -2.57
CA ARG A 103 0.62 9.30 -2.62
C ARG A 103 0.31 10.63 -3.30
N ALA A 104 -0.36 10.60 -4.45
CA ALA A 104 -0.68 11.82 -5.20
C ALA A 104 -1.55 12.78 -4.37
N GLN A 105 -2.54 12.25 -3.65
CA GLN A 105 -3.42 13.04 -2.79
C GLN A 105 -2.64 13.73 -1.65
N ARG A 106 -1.66 13.04 -1.05
CA ARG A 106 -0.80 13.67 -0.03
C ARG A 106 0.00 14.85 -0.59
N VAL A 107 0.53 14.70 -1.80
CA VAL A 107 1.28 15.78 -2.48
C VAL A 107 0.35 16.94 -2.84
N GLU A 108 -0.88 16.66 -3.31
CA GLU A 108 -1.86 17.70 -3.60
C GLU A 108 -2.20 18.52 -2.35
N TYR A 109 -2.51 17.87 -1.23
CA TYR A 109 -2.84 18.56 0.03
C TYR A 109 -1.66 19.37 0.58
N LEU A 110 -0.45 18.80 0.52
CA LEU A 110 0.77 19.50 0.92
C LEU A 110 0.95 20.81 0.11
N LEU A 111 0.77 20.73 -1.21
CA LEU A 111 0.90 21.87 -2.11
C LEU A 111 -0.23 22.89 -1.89
N LEU A 112 -1.45 22.40 -1.65
CA LEU A 112 -2.61 23.24 -1.37
C LEU A 112 -2.41 24.07 -0.10
N LEU A 113 -1.90 23.46 0.97
CA LEU A 113 -1.55 24.16 2.20
C LEU A 113 -0.45 25.19 1.98
N ALA A 114 0.60 24.84 1.23
CA ALA A 114 1.70 25.75 0.93
C ALA A 114 1.25 26.98 0.11
N PHE A 115 0.39 26.79 -0.89
CA PHE A 115 -0.16 27.89 -1.68
C PHE A 115 -1.13 28.76 -0.89
N HIS A 116 -2.00 28.13 -0.08
CA HIS A 116 -2.91 28.84 0.81
C HIS A 116 -2.13 29.72 1.80
N ALA A 117 -1.06 29.20 2.42
CA ALA A 117 -0.18 29.97 3.30
C ALA A 117 0.45 31.18 2.62
N LYS A 118 0.71 31.09 1.31
CA LYS A 118 1.25 32.18 0.48
C LYS A 118 0.17 33.06 -0.17
N LYS A 119 -1.11 32.89 0.16
CA LYS A 119 -2.26 33.62 -0.40
C LYS A 119 -2.43 33.49 -1.93
N TYR A 120 -1.98 32.39 -2.51
CA TYR A 120 -2.29 32.08 -3.91
C TYR A 120 -3.69 31.51 -4.03
N ILE A 121 -4.44 31.98 -5.03
CA ILE A 121 -5.73 31.41 -5.40
C ILE A 121 -5.45 30.09 -6.11
N LYS A 122 -6.01 29.00 -5.61
CA LYS A 122 -5.97 27.71 -6.29
C LYS A 122 -6.93 27.79 -7.48
N ASP A 123 -6.47 27.46 -8.69
CA ASP A 123 -7.38 27.17 -9.79
C ASP A 123 -8.34 26.07 -9.32
N GLY A 124 -9.65 26.32 -9.48
CA GLY A 124 -10.70 25.39 -9.05
C GLY A 124 -10.37 23.98 -9.51
N LYS A 125 -10.66 22.98 -8.68
CA LYS A 125 -10.63 21.59 -9.13
C LYS A 125 -11.48 21.56 -10.41
N ARG A 126 -10.87 21.15 -11.53
CA ARG A 126 -11.65 20.80 -12.72
C ARG A 126 -12.43 19.56 -12.33
N ASP A 127 -13.59 19.79 -11.73
CA ASP A 127 -14.61 18.78 -11.63
C ASP A 127 -14.99 18.52 -13.08
N ASP A 128 -14.70 17.32 -13.57
CA ASP A 128 -15.33 16.78 -14.77
C ASP A 128 -16.82 16.59 -14.43
N MET A 129 -17.53 17.70 -14.30
CA MET A 129 -18.94 17.76 -13.96
C MET A 129 -19.72 17.91 -15.25
N ASP A 130 -19.89 16.79 -15.94
CA ASP A 130 -20.99 16.59 -16.87
C ASP A 130 -21.40 15.11 -16.91
N ASN A 131 -22.03 14.64 -15.82
CA ASN A 131 -23.31 13.92 -15.93
C ASN A 131 -23.92 13.66 -14.55
N ASN A 132 -25.04 14.33 -14.28
CA ASN A 132 -25.97 13.96 -13.23
C ASN A 132 -26.60 12.60 -13.57
N GLY A 133 -26.24 11.57 -12.82
CA GLY A 133 -26.91 10.27 -12.87
C GLY A 133 -26.48 9.43 -11.68
N VAL A 134 -27.36 9.30 -10.71
CA VAL A 134 -27.22 8.40 -9.57
C VAL A 134 -26.97 6.99 -10.08
N ASN A 135 -25.72 6.52 -10.00
CA ASN A 135 -25.43 5.09 -9.98
C ASN A 135 -24.12 4.84 -9.21
N PHE A 136 -24.24 4.17 -8.06
CA PHE A 136 -23.14 3.81 -7.16
C PHE A 136 -22.54 2.44 -7.50
N GLU A 137 -22.40 2.12 -8.79
CA GLU A 137 -21.90 0.84 -9.26
C GLU A 137 -21.00 1.06 -10.48
N GLU A 138 -19.68 1.17 -10.25
CA GLU A 138 -18.59 0.71 -11.14
C GLU A 138 -17.25 1.38 -10.76
N GLU A 139 -16.60 0.88 -9.71
CA GLU A 139 -15.13 0.99 -9.57
C GLU A 139 -14.49 -0.41 -9.47
N ALA A 140 -15.08 -1.40 -10.17
CA ALA A 140 -14.53 -2.75 -10.24
C ALA A 140 -14.18 -3.24 -11.66
N HIS A 141 -14.56 -2.54 -12.74
CA HIS A 141 -14.28 -3.03 -14.10
C HIS A 141 -14.00 -1.91 -15.12
N ILE A 142 -12.82 -1.30 -15.08
CA ILE A 142 -12.20 -0.72 -16.29
C ILE A 142 -10.69 -1.01 -16.29
N GLU A 143 -10.34 -2.30 -16.41
CA GLU A 143 -9.05 -2.75 -16.94
C GLU A 143 -9.25 -3.50 -18.26
N LEU A 144 -9.92 -2.87 -19.23
CA LEU A 144 -9.88 -3.33 -20.60
C LEU A 144 -9.66 -2.13 -21.52
N GLY A 145 -8.41 -1.95 -21.97
CA GLY A 145 -8.14 -1.29 -23.24
C GLY A 145 -7.55 0.13 -23.26
N LYS A 146 -6.97 0.67 -22.17
CA LYS A 146 -6.10 1.85 -22.31
C LYS A 146 -4.70 1.42 -22.75
N ALA A 147 -4.48 1.43 -24.07
CA ALA A 147 -3.14 1.41 -24.64
C ALA A 147 -2.25 2.38 -23.84
N LYS A 148 -1.15 1.87 -23.28
CA LYS A 148 -0.19 2.66 -22.48
C LYS A 148 0.25 3.86 -23.29
N LYS A 149 -0.31 5.05 -23.01
CA LYS A 149 0.21 6.31 -23.53
C LYS A 149 1.68 6.37 -23.14
N GLY A 150 2.53 6.59 -24.13
CA GLY A 150 3.96 6.81 -23.92
C GLY A 150 4.20 8.00 -22.97
N PRO A 151 5.40 8.12 -22.40
CA PRO A 151 5.71 9.18 -21.46
C PRO A 151 5.52 10.56 -22.12
N SER A 152 4.89 11.50 -21.40
CA SER A 152 4.63 12.86 -21.90
C SER A 152 5.86 13.78 -21.85
N TYR A 153 6.95 13.33 -21.25
CA TYR A 153 8.18 14.09 -21.08
C TYR A 153 9.38 13.13 -20.96
N ALA A 154 10.59 13.63 -21.22
CA ALA A 154 11.82 12.84 -21.09
C ALA A 154 12.08 12.46 -19.62
N GLY A 155 12.46 11.20 -19.37
CA GLY A 155 12.78 10.69 -18.04
C GLY A 155 14.25 10.91 -17.63
N GLY A 156 14.72 10.15 -16.64
CA GLY A 156 16.12 10.17 -16.23
C GLY A 156 17.05 9.57 -17.30
N LEU A 157 18.28 10.10 -17.40
CA LEU A 157 19.32 9.57 -18.27
C LEU A 157 19.88 8.27 -17.68
N VAL A 158 19.85 7.19 -18.47
CA VAL A 158 20.51 5.93 -18.14
C VAL A 158 21.81 5.89 -18.94
N LEU A 159 22.95 5.87 -18.24
CA LEU A 159 24.24 5.66 -18.89
C LEU A 159 24.35 4.22 -19.39
N GLU A 160 24.97 4.04 -20.56
CA GLU A 160 25.21 2.71 -21.10
C GLU A 160 26.13 1.89 -20.17
N PRO A 161 25.70 0.71 -19.71
CA PRO A 161 26.47 -0.07 -18.76
C PRO A 161 27.73 -0.64 -19.44
N LYS A 162 28.88 -0.47 -18.80
CA LYS A 162 30.09 -1.21 -19.16
C LYS A 162 29.92 -2.65 -18.67
N ARG A 163 29.87 -3.60 -19.61
CA ARG A 163 29.67 -5.03 -19.31
C ARG A 163 31.03 -5.68 -19.04
N GLY A 164 31.14 -6.47 -17.98
CA GLY A 164 32.35 -7.20 -17.65
C GLY A 164 32.35 -7.69 -16.20
N LEU A 165 33.31 -8.56 -15.88
CA LEU A 165 33.63 -8.93 -14.51
C LEU A 165 34.61 -7.90 -13.96
N TYR A 166 34.30 -7.37 -12.80
CA TYR A 166 35.08 -6.33 -12.16
C TYR A 166 35.84 -6.91 -10.97
N CYS A 167 37.17 -6.85 -11.02
CA CYS A 167 38.04 -7.33 -9.95
C CYS A 167 38.38 -6.24 -8.92
N TYR A 168 37.84 -5.04 -9.07
CA TYR A 168 38.07 -3.88 -8.21
C TYR A 168 36.76 -3.39 -7.59
N TRP A 169 36.87 -2.67 -6.48
CA TRP A 169 35.74 -2.10 -5.76
C TRP A 169 34.98 -1.08 -6.63
N ILE A 170 33.66 -1.18 -6.63
CA ILE A 170 32.76 -0.25 -7.33
C ILE A 170 31.86 0.41 -6.30
N SER A 171 31.68 1.73 -6.42
CA SER A 171 30.65 2.48 -5.70
C SER A 171 30.05 3.52 -6.63
N ILE A 172 28.76 3.76 -6.49
CA ILE A 172 27.98 4.69 -7.31
C ILE A 172 27.07 5.47 -6.36
N ALA A 173 27.00 6.78 -6.53
CA ALA A 173 26.10 7.68 -5.81
C ALA A 173 25.50 8.71 -6.79
N PHE A 174 24.46 9.40 -6.35
CA PHE A 174 23.81 10.44 -7.14
C PHE A 174 24.75 11.63 -7.34
N ILE A 175 24.95 12.01 -8.60
CA ILE A 175 25.51 13.30 -8.98
C ILE A 175 24.32 14.25 -9.06
N HIS A 176 24.18 15.14 -8.07
CA HIS A 176 23.34 16.33 -8.26
C HIS A 176 24.06 17.26 -9.26
N PRO A 177 23.34 17.91 -10.19
CA PRO A 177 23.91 19.01 -10.96
C PRO A 177 24.32 20.17 -10.06
#